data_AF-A0A4Q3CAF6-F1
#
_entry.id   AF-A0A4Q3CAF6-F1
#
_cell.length_a   1.000
_cell.length_b   1.000
_cell.length_c   1.000
_cell.angle_alpha   90.00
_cell.angle_beta   90.00
_cell.angle_gamma   90.00
#
_symmetry.space_group_name_H-M   'P 1'
#
loop_
_entity.id
_entity.type
_entity.pdbx_description
1 polymer ?
#
loop_
_entity_poly.entity_id
_entity_poly.type
_entity_poly.pdbx_seq_one_letter_code
_entity_poly.pdbx_strand_id
1 'polypeptide(L)'
;HAGLLPDDGNARAGAIGWMFAALNTVEPPIVERSMATIVERERSWYAERLPMLDDNVRARLNQLSGRLGDAEWLDGAFSAGDLLMVTVLRRLGGSGLLEDYPNLSAYVARGEARPAYQRAFADQLAVFTRNS
;
A
#
# COMPACT_ATOMS: atom_id res chain seq x y z
N HIS A 1 -25.23 1.20 2.69
CA HIS A 1 -23.84 1.63 2.49
C HIS A 1 -23.58 1.68 1.00
N ALA A 2 -23.06 2.79 0.46
CA ALA A 2 -22.51 2.79 -0.90
C ALA A 2 -21.30 1.82 -0.92
N GLY A 3 -21.24 0.95 -1.93
CA GLY A 3 -20.21 -0.11 -2.01
C GLY A 3 -18.80 0.44 -2.26
N LEU A 4 -17.82 -0.46 -2.39
CA LEU A 4 -16.43 -0.09 -2.70
C LEU A 4 -16.21 0.35 -4.16
N LEU A 5 -17.22 0.18 -5.01
CA LEU A 5 -17.22 0.65 -6.38
C LEU A 5 -18.31 1.72 -6.52
N PRO A 6 -17.97 2.92 -7.03
CA PRO A 6 -18.94 3.96 -7.33
C PRO A 6 -20.04 3.51 -8.30
N ASP A 7 -21.25 4.05 -8.17
CA ASP A 7 -22.35 3.77 -9.10
C ASP A 7 -22.18 4.49 -10.44
N ASP A 8 -21.54 5.66 -10.43
CA ASP A 8 -21.13 6.36 -11.65
C ASP A 8 -20.11 5.54 -12.44
N GLY A 9 -20.35 5.39 -13.75
CA GLY A 9 -19.56 4.52 -14.62
C GLY A 9 -18.10 4.98 -14.76
N ASN A 10 -17.85 6.29 -14.80
CA ASN A 10 -16.50 6.82 -14.93
C ASN A 10 -15.71 6.66 -13.63
N ALA A 11 -16.32 6.99 -12.49
CA ALA A 11 -15.72 6.80 -11.18
C ALA A 11 -15.47 5.31 -10.88
N ARG A 12 -16.34 4.40 -11.35
CA ARG A 12 -16.12 2.95 -11.26
C ARG A 12 -14.91 2.49 -12.08
N ALA A 13 -14.80 2.95 -13.33
CA ALA A 13 -13.65 2.64 -14.16
C ALA A 13 -12.34 3.17 -13.54
N GLY A 14 -12.37 4.37 -12.97
CA GLY A 14 -11.25 4.94 -12.20
C GLY A 14 -10.84 4.08 -11.01
N ALA A 15 -11.81 3.66 -10.19
CA ALA A 15 -11.55 2.75 -9.07
C ALA A 15 -10.90 1.43 -9.51
N ILE A 16 -11.38 0.82 -10.60
CA ILE A 16 -10.79 -0.41 -11.17
C ILE A 16 -9.37 -0.15 -11.68
N GLY A 17 -9.15 0.96 -12.38
CA GLY A 17 -7.80 1.35 -12.83
C GLY A 17 -6.82 1.44 -11.66
N TRP A 18 -7.24 2.03 -10.54
CA TRP A 18 -6.43 2.09 -9.33
C TRP A 18 -6.20 0.75 -8.65
N MET A 19 -7.15 -0.19 -8.71
CA MET A 19 -6.91 -1.56 -8.25
C MET A 19 -5.79 -2.23 -9.05
N PHE A 20 -5.79 -2.10 -10.37
CA PHE A 20 -4.73 -2.62 -11.23
C PHE A 20 -3.39 -1.92 -10.97
N ALA A 21 -3.39 -0.59 -10.80
CA ALA A 21 -2.18 0.16 -10.49
C ALA A 21 -1.57 -0.28 -9.14
N ALA A 22 -2.40 -0.53 -8.13
CA ALA A 22 -1.94 -1.04 -6.84
C ALA A 22 -1.21 -2.38 -6.99
N LEU A 23 -1.85 -3.38 -7.62
CA LEU A 23 -1.36 -4.75 -7.65
C LEU A 23 -0.29 -5.02 -8.72
N ASN A 24 -0.34 -4.31 -9.85
CA ASN A 24 0.54 -4.61 -11.00
C ASN A 24 1.61 -3.54 -11.24
N THR A 25 1.62 -2.44 -10.49
CA THR A 25 2.61 -1.36 -10.67
C THR A 25 3.29 -0.96 -9.36
N VAL A 26 2.53 -0.80 -8.28
CA VAL A 26 3.08 -0.39 -6.97
C VAL A 26 3.54 -1.59 -6.15
N GLU A 27 2.76 -2.68 -6.12
CA GLU A 27 3.10 -3.89 -5.33
C GLU A 27 4.39 -4.60 -5.76
N PRO A 28 4.69 -4.81 -7.06
CA PRO A 28 5.82 -5.64 -7.46
C PRO A 28 7.18 -5.21 -6.86
N PRO A 29 7.63 -3.94 -6.96
CA PRO A 29 8.90 -3.54 -6.35
C PRO A 29 8.89 -3.61 -4.81
N ILE A 30 7.72 -3.39 -4.18
CA ILE A 30 7.58 -3.50 -2.72
C ILE A 30 7.75 -4.96 -2.28
N VAL A 31 7.10 -5.89 -2.98
CA VAL A 31 7.22 -7.33 -2.71
C VAL A 31 8.64 -7.81 -2.95
N GLU A 32 9.29 -7.40 -4.04
CA GLU A 32 10.69 -7.76 -4.30
C GLU A 32 11.61 -7.32 -3.16
N ARG A 33 11.49 -6.05 -2.74
CA ARG A 33 12.26 -5.47 -1.64
C ARG A 33 12.01 -6.18 -0.30
N SER A 34 10.75 -6.44 0.03
CA SER A 34 10.38 -7.17 1.24
C SER A 34 10.87 -8.61 1.21
N MET A 35 10.81 -9.28 0.06
CA MET A 35 11.28 -10.64 -0.07
C MET A 35 12.80 -10.74 0.08
N ALA A 36 13.57 -9.84 -0.53
CA ALA A 36 15.02 -9.79 -0.34
C ALA A 36 15.39 -9.64 1.15
N THR A 37 14.63 -8.85 1.91
CA THR A 37 14.83 -8.69 3.36
C THR A 37 14.53 -9.97 4.15
N ILE A 38 13.66 -10.84 3.65
CA ILE A 38 13.32 -12.11 4.31
C ILE A 38 14.29 -13.22 3.91
N VAL A 39 14.61 -13.35 2.62
CA VAL A 39 15.31 -14.53 2.07
C VAL A 39 16.79 -14.30 1.79
N GLU A 40 17.21 -13.03 1.67
CA GLU A 40 18.59 -12.69 1.31
C GLU A 40 19.36 -12.01 2.43
N ARG A 41 18.75 -11.70 3.59
CA ARG A 41 19.37 -10.87 4.65
C ARG A 41 20.78 -11.32 5.10
N GLU A 42 21.03 -12.63 5.12
CA GLU A 42 22.31 -13.22 5.54
C GLU A 42 23.29 -13.42 4.37
N ARG A 43 22.89 -13.09 3.15
CA ARG A 43 23.74 -13.21 1.97
C ARG A 43 24.71 -12.04 1.91
N SER A 44 25.93 -12.30 1.44
CA SER A 44 27.00 -11.31 1.37
C SER A 44 26.66 -10.08 0.50
N TRP A 45 25.78 -10.24 -0.49
CA TRP A 45 25.39 -9.17 -1.41
C TRP A 45 24.17 -8.35 -0.95
N TYR A 46 23.52 -8.71 0.17
CA TYR A 46 22.27 -8.07 0.58
C TYR A 46 22.42 -6.57 0.80
N ALA A 47 23.48 -6.15 1.50
CA ALA A 47 23.75 -4.75 1.78
C ALA A 47 23.95 -3.92 0.51
N GLU A 48 24.53 -4.50 -0.54
CA GLU A 48 24.76 -3.84 -1.83
C GLU A 48 23.50 -3.83 -2.71
N ARG A 49 22.65 -4.86 -2.60
CA ARG A 49 21.39 -4.96 -3.35
C ARG A 49 20.30 -4.03 -2.81
N LEU A 50 20.26 -3.83 -1.49
CA LEU A 50 19.17 -3.13 -0.81
C LEU A 50 18.92 -1.70 -1.33
N PRO A 51 19.94 -0.85 -1.57
CA PRO A 51 19.74 0.50 -2.12
C PRO A 51 19.02 0.50 -3.48
N MET A 52 19.37 -0.44 -4.37
CA MET A 52 18.71 -0.55 -5.69
C MET A 52 17.23 -0.92 -5.55
N LEU A 53 16.89 -1.80 -4.61
CA LEU A 53 15.49 -2.17 -4.34
C LEU A 53 14.72 -0.99 -3.71
N ASP A 54 15.36 -0.26 -2.79
CA ASP A 54 14.79 0.94 -2.19
C ASP A 54 14.54 2.02 -3.25
N ASP A 55 15.45 2.24 -4.20
CA ASP A 55 15.28 3.19 -5.30
C ASP A 55 14.11 2.83 -6.22
N ASN A 56 13.94 1.54 -6.53
CA ASN A 56 12.79 1.05 -7.31
C ASN A 56 11.45 1.32 -6.59
N VAL A 57 11.41 1.14 -5.27
CA VAL A 57 10.24 1.47 -4.45
C VAL A 57 10.01 2.98 -4.45
N ARG A 58 11.04 3.78 -4.19
CA ARG A 58 10.97 5.25 -4.16
C ARG A 58 10.48 5.82 -5.48
N ALA A 59 10.87 5.25 -6.62
CA ALA A 59 10.36 5.66 -7.93
C ALA A 59 8.83 5.57 -8.02
N ARG A 60 8.22 4.52 -7.46
CA ARG A 60 6.75 4.38 -7.40
C ARG A 60 6.11 5.27 -6.34
N LEU A 61 6.74 5.41 -5.17
CA LEU A 61 6.25 6.31 -4.12
C LEU A 61 6.24 7.77 -4.57
N ASN A 62 7.26 8.22 -5.32
CA ASN A 62 7.30 9.56 -5.90
C ASN A 62 6.11 9.82 -6.83
N GLN A 63 5.82 8.87 -7.73
CA GLN A 63 4.70 8.97 -8.66
C GLN A 63 3.35 8.98 -7.94
N LEU A 64 3.18 8.08 -6.97
CA LEU A 64 1.95 7.96 -6.20
C LEU A 64 1.72 9.20 -5.32
N SER A 65 2.76 9.67 -4.63
CA SER A 65 2.72 10.88 -3.81
C SER A 65 2.34 12.11 -4.64
N GLY A 66 2.93 12.26 -5.83
CA GLY A 66 2.57 13.33 -6.76
C GLY A 66 1.14 13.24 -7.25
N ARG A 67 0.62 12.03 -7.52
CA ARG A 67 -0.77 11.84 -7.95
C ARG A 67 -1.78 12.02 -6.83
N LEU A 68 -1.43 11.67 -5.59
CA LEU A 68 -2.28 11.91 -4.44
C LEU A 68 -2.33 13.41 -4.10
N GLY A 69 -1.17 14.09 -4.11
CA GLY A 69 -1.07 15.49 -3.71
C GLY A 69 -1.65 15.70 -2.31
N ASP A 70 -2.59 16.64 -2.22
CA ASP A 70 -3.35 16.95 -1.01
C ASP A 70 -4.73 16.25 -0.96
N ALA A 71 -5.03 15.38 -1.94
CA ALA A 71 -6.30 14.69 -1.99
C ALA A 71 -6.45 13.68 -0.84
N GLU A 72 -7.69 13.50 -0.38
CA GLU A 72 -7.98 12.54 0.68
C GLU A 72 -7.81 11.09 0.18
N TRP A 73 -8.29 10.81 -1.05
CA TRP A 73 -8.28 9.51 -1.72
C TRP A 73 -7.86 9.67 -3.19
N LEU A 74 -7.50 8.56 -3.85
CA LEU A 74 -6.90 8.58 -5.18
C LEU A 74 -7.81 9.13 -6.28
N ASP A 75 -9.13 8.90 -6.16
CA ASP A 75 -10.08 9.28 -7.20
C ASP A 75 -11.43 9.75 -6.63
N GLY A 76 -11.35 10.76 -5.75
CA GLY A 76 -12.51 11.38 -5.12
C GLY A 76 -12.91 10.68 -3.82
N ALA A 77 -14.03 9.96 -3.81
CA ALA A 77 -14.47 9.22 -2.63
C ALA A 77 -13.66 7.92 -2.45
N PHE A 78 -13.53 7.45 -1.20
CA PHE A 78 -12.87 6.19 -0.90
C PHE A 78 -13.44 5.03 -1.73
N SER A 79 -12.55 4.25 -2.34
CA SER A 79 -12.91 3.15 -3.24
C SER A 79 -12.14 1.86 -2.97
N ALA A 80 -12.45 0.80 -3.73
CA ALA A 80 -11.67 -0.44 -3.76
C ALA A 80 -10.20 -0.20 -4.16
N GLY A 81 -9.94 0.79 -5.03
CA GLY A 81 -8.59 1.16 -5.41
C GLY A 81 -7.77 1.64 -4.21
N ASP A 82 -8.37 2.47 -3.36
CA ASP A 82 -7.72 2.95 -2.14
C ASP A 82 -7.46 1.84 -1.13
N LEU A 83 -8.44 0.95 -0.95
CA LEU A 83 -8.31 -0.20 -0.06
C LEU A 83 -7.09 -1.07 -0.44
N LEU A 84 -6.93 -1.37 -1.73
CA LEU A 84 -5.81 -2.16 -2.20
C LEU A 84 -4.48 -1.39 -2.12
N MET A 85 -4.47 -0.11 -2.50
CA MET A 85 -3.26 0.72 -2.42
C MET A 85 -2.74 0.83 -0.99
N VAL A 86 -3.62 1.11 -0.02
CA VAL A 86 -3.27 1.13 1.41
C VAL A 86 -2.71 -0.22 1.84
N THR A 87 -3.35 -1.32 1.45
CA THR A 87 -2.89 -2.69 1.78
C THR A 87 -1.47 -2.96 1.27
N VAL A 88 -1.17 -2.54 0.03
CA VAL A 88 0.15 -2.67 -0.58
C VAL A 88 1.19 -1.82 0.15
N LEU A 89 0.89 -0.54 0.41
CA LEU A 89 1.82 0.39 1.08
C LEU A 89 2.16 -0.06 2.50
N ARG A 90 1.21 -0.66 3.23
CA ARG A 90 1.46 -1.20 4.58
C ARG A 90 2.56 -2.26 4.65
N ARG A 91 2.88 -2.94 3.55
CA ARG A 91 4.01 -3.89 3.48
C ARG A 91 5.36 -3.21 3.69
N LEU A 92 5.44 -1.88 3.53
CA LEU A 92 6.61 -1.07 3.82
C LEU A 92 6.76 -0.73 5.31
N GLY A 93 5.84 -1.17 6.18
CA GLY A 93 5.97 -1.00 7.62
C GLY A 93 7.33 -1.50 8.15
N GLY A 94 8.03 -0.65 8.91
CA GLY A 94 9.36 -0.95 9.46
C GLY A 94 10.53 -0.82 8.48
N SER A 95 10.28 -0.43 7.22
CA SER A 95 11.34 -0.18 6.24
C SER A 95 12.00 1.20 6.34
N GLY A 96 11.32 2.17 6.98
CA GLY A 96 11.67 3.59 6.94
C GLY A 96 11.27 4.32 5.66
N LEU A 97 10.93 3.62 4.57
CA LEU A 97 10.72 4.25 3.26
C LEU A 97 9.50 5.19 3.19
N LEU A 98 8.42 4.87 3.92
CA LEU A 98 7.21 5.71 3.95
C LEU A 98 7.39 7.00 4.76
N GLU A 99 8.38 7.06 5.65
CA GLU A 99 8.64 8.21 6.53
C GLU A 99 9.08 9.44 5.70
N ASP A 100 9.70 9.21 4.54
CA ASP A 100 10.07 10.26 3.59
C ASP A 100 8.87 10.83 2.80
N TYR A 101 7.68 10.24 2.95
CA TYR A 101 6.45 10.63 2.23
C TYR A 101 5.30 10.92 3.21
N PRO A 102 5.26 12.11 3.84
CA PRO A 102 4.25 12.44 4.84
C PRO A 102 2.80 12.32 4.34
N ASN A 103 2.52 12.67 3.07
CA ASN A 103 1.18 12.56 2.51
C ASN A 103 0.73 11.10 2.31
N LEU A 104 1.64 10.20 1.90
CA LEU A 104 1.37 8.77 1.79
C LEU A 104 1.24 8.11 3.16
N SER A 105 2.06 8.51 4.13
CA SER A 105 1.92 8.07 5.53
C SER A 105 0.56 8.46 6.11
N ALA A 106 0.13 9.71 5.89
CA ALA A 106 -1.19 10.18 6.30
C ALA A 106 -2.33 9.43 5.57
N TYR A 107 -2.15 9.13 4.29
CA TYR A 107 -3.09 8.34 3.49
C TYR A 107 -3.28 6.92 4.02
N VAL A 108 -2.18 6.23 4.34
CA VAL A 108 -2.22 4.90 4.97
C VAL A 108 -2.92 4.98 6.32
N ALA A 109 -2.55 5.94 7.18
CA ALA A 109 -3.17 6.11 8.49
C ALA A 109 -4.68 6.37 8.40
N ARG A 110 -5.14 7.17 7.43
CA ARG A 110 -6.57 7.37 7.17
C ARG A 110 -7.26 6.06 6.79
N GLY A 111 -6.62 5.25 5.93
CA GLY A 111 -7.13 3.93 5.55
C GLY A 111 -7.27 2.98 6.75
N GLU A 112 -6.25 2.95 7.61
CA GLU A 112 -6.22 2.11 8.82
C GLU A 112 -7.22 2.55 9.90
N ALA A 113 -7.54 3.85 9.98
CA ALA A 113 -8.52 4.38 10.91
C ALA A 113 -9.97 4.01 10.55
N ARG A 114 -10.24 3.45 9.36
CA ARG A 114 -11.59 3.10 8.94
C ARG A 114 -12.14 1.94 9.79
N PRO A 115 -13.38 2.02 10.34
CA PRO A 115 -13.93 0.97 11.18
C PRO A 115 -13.99 -0.42 10.54
N ALA A 116 -14.22 -0.48 9.22
CA ALA A 116 -14.22 -1.74 8.49
C ALA A 116 -12.83 -2.40 8.47
N TYR A 117 -11.78 -1.59 8.32
CA TYR A 117 -10.41 -2.05 8.36
C TYR A 117 -10.05 -2.54 9.77
N GLN A 118 -10.37 -1.77 10.81
CA GLN A 118 -10.10 -2.16 12.20
C GLN A 118 -10.80 -3.47 12.60
N ARG A 119 -12.05 -3.68 12.15
CA ARG A 119 -12.76 -4.95 12.35
C ARG A 119 -12.05 -6.10 11.64
N ALA A 120 -11.73 -5.94 10.35
CA ALA A 120 -11.04 -6.98 9.59
C ALA A 120 -9.67 -7.33 10.21
N PHE A 121 -8.94 -6.34 10.70
CA PHE A 121 -7.67 -6.55 11.41
C PHE A 121 -7.87 -7.29 12.74
N ALA A 122 -8.87 -6.92 13.54
CA ALA A 122 -9.20 -7.60 14.79
C ALA A 122 -9.58 -9.07 14.55
N ASP A 123 -10.36 -9.34 13.50
CA ASP A 123 -10.75 -10.71 13.12
C ASP A 123 -9.53 -11.54 12.69
N GLN A 124 -8.63 -10.96 11.87
CA GLN A 124 -7.38 -11.62 11.48
C GLN A 124 -6.47 -11.89 12.68
N LEU A 125 -6.31 -10.91 13.57
CA LEU A 125 -5.49 -11.05 14.77
C LEU A 125 -6.00 -12.17 15.67
N ALA A 126 -7.33 -12.24 15.89
CA ALA A 126 -7.95 -13.29 16.71
C ALA A 126 -7.70 -14.70 16.13
N VAL A 127 -7.70 -14.85 14.81
CA VAL A 127 -7.35 -16.11 14.14
C VAL A 127 -5.88 -16.46 14.36
N PHE A 128 -4.98 -15.49 14.18
CA PHE A 128 -3.54 -15.71 14.40
C PHE A 128 -3.24 -16.13 15.84
N THR A 129 -3.74 -15.40 16.83
CA THR A 129 -3.51 -15.70 18.26
C THR A 129 -4.08 -17.04 18.71
N ARG A 130 -5.15 -17.52 18.05
CA ARG A 130 -5.73 -18.84 18.34
C ARG A 130 -4.89 -19.99 17.79
N ASN A 131 -4.09 -19.72 16.75
CA ASN A 131 -3.27 -20.70 16.06
C ASN A 131 -1.77 -20.57 16.42
N SER A 132 -1.42 -19.71 17.39
CA SER A 132 -0.07 -19.50 17.94
C SER A 132 0.08 -20.24 19.26
#